data_AF-A0A1F5L2L6-F1
#
_entry.id   AF-A0A1F5L2L6-F1
#
_cell.length_a   1.000
_cell.length_b   1.000
_cell.length_c   1.000
_cell.angle_alpha   90.00
_cell.angle_beta   90.00
_cell.angle_gamma   90.00
#
_symmetry.space_group_name_H-M   'P 1'
#
loop_
_entity.id
_entity.type
_entity.pdbx_description
1 polymer ?
#
loop_
_entity_poly.entity_id
_entity_poly.type
_entity_poly.pdbx_seq_one_letter_code
_entity_poly.pdbx_strand_id
1 'polypeptide(L)'
;MTLQEKSYEHHIQLVSAALNSAKRYNVSIQTIQLIDLSLPNDTPWRRPPPPSHMSLAVLLTDLVEHASSVRLLRSHSALDLLSHAKLNIHQLDLCSINVKRVSLENFLHANAESIRSLSFRDVDVIEPNRLEGATLTPAYIRSMTDVPVKKTSKLSCQCSFQEGWKLFFDHDGPLSVPRVTKRKRCAQ
;
A
#
# COMPACT_ATOMS: atom_id res chain seq x y z
N MET A 1 -9.17 5.69 -23.92
CA MET A 1 -9.56 5.07 -22.64
C MET A 1 -10.38 3.83 -22.92
N THR A 2 -10.06 2.71 -22.26
CA THR A 2 -10.82 1.47 -22.32
C THR A 2 -12.11 1.58 -21.48
N LEU A 3 -13.08 0.69 -21.72
CA LEU A 3 -14.31 0.63 -20.91
C LEU A 3 -14.01 0.36 -19.42
N GLN A 4 -13.00 -0.48 -19.16
CA GLN A 4 -12.56 -0.83 -17.82
C GLN A 4 -11.97 0.37 -17.08
N GLU A 5 -11.18 1.21 -17.76
CA GLU A 5 -10.63 2.44 -17.16
C GLU A 5 -11.71 3.42 -16.74
N LYS A 6 -12.69 3.67 -17.61
CA LYS A 6 -13.85 4.52 -17.28
C LYS A 6 -14.64 3.97 -16.09
N SER A 7 -14.75 2.64 -16.02
CA SER A 7 -15.37 1.97 -14.88
C SER A 7 -14.57 2.23 -13.59
N TYR A 8 -13.24 2.08 -13.61
CA TYR A 8 -12.42 2.37 -12.43
C TYR A 8 -12.50 3.82 -11.98
N GLU A 9 -12.39 4.78 -12.90
CA GLU A 9 -12.53 6.20 -12.58
C GLU A 9 -13.88 6.50 -11.92
N HIS A 10 -14.96 5.99 -12.51
CA HIS A 10 -16.31 6.19 -11.96
C HIS A 10 -16.44 5.60 -10.56
N HIS A 11 -15.99 4.37 -10.34
CA HIS A 11 -16.05 3.73 -9.02
C HIS A 11 -15.21 4.46 -7.97
N ILE A 12 -13.99 4.87 -8.32
CA ILE A 12 -13.12 5.62 -7.40
C ILE A 12 -13.76 6.96 -7.05
N GLN A 13 -14.27 7.71 -8.04
CA GLN A 13 -14.94 8.98 -7.80
C GLN A 13 -16.19 8.81 -6.91
N LEU A 14 -17.00 7.79 -7.17
CA LEU A 14 -18.19 7.49 -6.39
C LEU A 14 -17.83 7.19 -4.93
N VAL A 15 -16.84 6.31 -4.71
CA VAL A 15 -16.39 5.98 -3.36
C VAL A 15 -15.78 7.20 -2.68
N SER A 16 -14.88 7.94 -3.33
CA SER A 16 -14.29 9.16 -2.77
C SER A 16 -15.34 10.20 -2.38
N ALA A 17 -16.39 10.38 -3.19
CA ALA A 17 -17.51 11.27 -2.85
C ALA A 17 -18.27 10.80 -1.60
N ALA A 18 -18.50 9.49 -1.46
CA ALA A 18 -19.10 8.91 -0.26
C ALA A 18 -18.20 9.09 0.97
N LEU A 19 -16.88 8.90 0.85
CA LEU A 19 -15.94 9.08 1.95
C LEU A 19 -15.81 10.54 2.38
N ASN A 20 -15.82 11.48 1.42
CA ASN A 20 -15.86 12.91 1.70
C ASN A 20 -17.13 13.32 2.44
N SER A 21 -18.27 12.71 2.08
CA SER A 21 -19.53 12.94 2.79
C SER A 21 -19.47 12.36 4.21
N ALA A 22 -18.91 11.15 4.38
CA ALA A 22 -18.76 10.50 5.68
C ALA A 22 -17.82 11.27 6.64
N LYS A 23 -16.75 11.89 6.11
CA LYS A 23 -15.85 12.76 6.88
C LYS A 23 -16.61 13.90 7.58
N ARG A 24 -17.67 14.45 6.96
CA ARG A 24 -18.51 15.51 7.58
C ARG A 24 -19.24 15.03 8.83
N TYR A 25 -19.38 13.71 8.99
CA TYR A 25 -20.00 13.07 10.15
C TYR A 25 -18.96 12.46 11.11
N ASN A 26 -17.69 12.86 11.01
CA ASN A 26 -16.58 12.37 11.83
C ASN A 26 -16.35 10.84 11.75
N VAL A 27 -16.76 10.20 10.64
CA VAL A 27 -16.45 8.79 10.40
C VAL A 27 -15.03 8.69 9.86
N SER A 28 -14.15 7.98 10.58
CA SER A 28 -12.79 7.69 10.14
C SER A 28 -12.69 6.28 9.56
N ILE A 29 -12.07 6.18 8.38
CA ILE A 29 -11.78 4.90 7.75
C ILE A 29 -10.34 4.55 8.07
N GLN A 30 -10.14 3.35 8.59
CA GLN A 30 -8.82 2.87 8.95
C GLN A 30 -8.09 2.27 7.76
N THR A 31 -8.79 1.45 6.97
CA THR A 31 -8.19 0.66 5.89
C THR A 31 -8.99 0.80 4.60
N ILE A 32 -8.28 1.03 3.50
CA ILE A 32 -8.79 0.84 2.14
C ILE A 32 -8.12 -0.39 1.54
N GLN A 33 -8.93 -1.29 1.01
CA GLN A 33 -8.45 -2.48 0.32
C GLN A 33 -8.76 -2.38 -1.17
N LEU A 34 -7.72 -2.47 -1.99
CA LEU A 34 -7.81 -2.56 -3.45
C LEU A 34 -7.66 -4.01 -3.85
N ILE A 35 -8.62 -4.51 -4.63
CA ILE A 35 -8.72 -5.91 -5.04
C ILE A 35 -8.81 -5.96 -6.56
N ASP A 36 -7.98 -6.80 -7.19
CA ASP A 36 -8.00 -7.08 -8.64
C ASP A 36 -7.92 -5.82 -9.53
N LEU A 37 -7.24 -4.76 -9.06
CA LEU A 37 -6.96 -3.58 -9.87
C LEU A 37 -5.81 -3.90 -10.83
N SER A 38 -6.19 -4.20 -12.08
CA SER A 38 -5.26 -4.51 -13.17
C SER A 38 -5.52 -3.58 -14.35
N LEU A 39 -4.45 -2.94 -14.81
CA LEU A 39 -4.43 -2.12 -16.02
C LEU A 39 -3.67 -2.83 -17.13
N PRO A 40 -4.12 -2.70 -18.40
CA PRO A 40 -3.35 -3.20 -19.53
C PRO A 40 -1.95 -2.57 -19.60
N ASN A 41 -0.94 -3.37 -19.93
CA ASN A 41 0.47 -2.99 -19.91
C ASN A 41 0.85 -1.82 -20.83
N ASP A 42 0.07 -1.57 -21.89
CA ASP A 42 0.34 -0.56 -22.94
C ASP A 42 -0.41 0.76 -22.74
N THR A 43 -0.85 1.05 -21.52
CA THR A 43 -1.74 2.20 -21.29
C THR A 43 -1.01 3.56 -21.24
N PRO A 44 -1.64 4.63 -21.76
CA PRO A 44 -1.07 5.98 -21.85
C PRO A 44 -0.83 6.67 -20.50
N TRP A 45 -1.20 6.06 -19.37
CA TRP A 45 -1.05 6.62 -18.02
C TRP A 45 0.39 6.64 -17.48
N ARG A 46 1.34 6.00 -18.18
CA ARG A 46 2.78 6.25 -17.96
C ARG A 46 3.21 7.64 -18.46
N ARG A 47 2.37 8.33 -19.24
CA ARG A 47 2.59 9.70 -19.68
C ARG A 47 1.66 10.64 -18.91
N PRO A 48 2.05 11.90 -18.69
CA PRO A 48 1.16 12.89 -18.09
C PRO A 48 -0.16 12.96 -18.87
N PRO A 49 -1.33 12.91 -18.21
CA PRO A 49 -2.61 13.01 -18.90
C PRO A 49 -2.78 14.42 -19.53
N PRO A 50 -3.65 14.56 -20.55
CA PRO A 50 -4.12 15.86 -20.99
C PRO A 50 -4.74 16.64 -19.80
N PRO A 51 -4.61 17.97 -19.75
CA PRO A 51 -4.99 18.80 -18.60
C PRO A 51 -6.47 18.77 -18.21
N SER A 52 -7.35 18.15 -19.01
CA SER A 52 -8.78 18.01 -18.73
C SER A 52 -9.19 16.71 -18.02
N HIS A 53 -8.28 15.75 -17.85
CA HIS A 53 -8.55 14.48 -17.20
C HIS A 53 -7.66 14.30 -15.97
N MET A 54 -8.29 14.16 -14.79
CA MET A 54 -7.60 13.63 -13.60
C MET A 54 -7.11 12.22 -13.96
N SER A 55 -5.81 11.96 -13.87
CA SER A 55 -5.31 10.61 -14.10
C SER A 55 -5.86 9.68 -13.02
N LEU A 56 -6.03 8.41 -13.37
CA LEU A 56 -6.39 7.36 -12.42
C LEU A 56 -5.44 7.33 -11.21
N ALA A 57 -4.17 7.70 -11.38
CA ALA A 57 -3.21 7.85 -10.29
C ALA A 57 -3.62 8.94 -9.29
N VAL A 58 -4.09 10.11 -9.76
CA VAL A 58 -4.58 11.18 -8.89
C VAL A 58 -5.84 10.73 -8.15
N LEU A 59 -6.81 10.16 -8.87
CA LEU A 59 -8.04 9.67 -8.25
C LEU A 59 -7.77 8.60 -7.18
N LEU A 60 -6.83 7.70 -7.45
CA LEU A 60 -6.45 6.65 -6.51
C LEU A 60 -5.67 7.20 -5.32
N THR A 61 -4.83 8.21 -5.54
CA THR A 61 -4.14 8.95 -4.48
C THR A 61 -5.16 9.59 -3.53
N ASP A 62 -6.09 10.37 -4.09
CA ASP A 62 -7.17 11.04 -3.34
C ASP A 62 -7.98 10.02 -2.52
N LEU A 63 -8.34 8.89 -3.11
CA LEU A 63 -9.07 7.83 -2.42
C LEU A 63 -8.29 7.29 -1.22
N VAL A 64 -7.02 6.96 -1.43
CA VAL A 64 -6.15 6.34 -0.42
C VAL A 64 -5.87 7.28 0.75
N GLU A 65 -5.84 8.60 0.54
CA GLU A 65 -5.70 9.60 1.61
C GLU A 65 -6.84 9.59 2.65
N HIS A 66 -7.94 8.89 2.37
CA HIS A 66 -9.01 8.70 3.36
C HIS A 66 -8.69 7.64 4.42
N ALA A 67 -7.59 6.91 4.30
CA ALA A 67 -7.23 5.82 5.21
C ALA A 67 -5.77 5.91 5.69
N SER A 68 -5.51 5.36 6.87
CA SER A 68 -4.15 5.21 7.40
C SER A 68 -3.50 3.88 7.01
N SER A 69 -4.27 2.97 6.41
CA SER A 69 -3.81 1.65 5.97
C SER A 69 -4.32 1.34 4.56
N VAL A 70 -3.43 0.80 3.74
CA VAL A 70 -3.75 0.34 2.38
C VAL A 70 -3.40 -1.13 2.25
N ARG A 71 -4.33 -1.89 1.68
CA ARG A 71 -4.12 -3.30 1.35
C ARG A 71 -4.28 -3.52 -0.14
N LEU A 72 -3.25 -4.06 -0.78
CA LEU A 72 -3.24 -4.41 -2.20
C LEU A 72 -3.33 -5.92 -2.33
N LEU A 73 -4.49 -6.42 -2.75
CA LEU A 73 -4.71 -7.83 -3.04
C LEU A 73 -4.81 -8.02 -4.55
N ARG A 74 -3.89 -8.79 -5.16
CA ARG A 74 -3.88 -9.02 -6.61
C ARG A 74 -3.96 -7.74 -7.46
N SER A 75 -3.48 -6.62 -6.92
CA SER A 75 -3.67 -5.27 -7.47
C SER A 75 -2.33 -4.65 -7.87
N HIS A 76 -1.60 -5.31 -8.78
CA HIS A 76 -0.25 -4.91 -9.21
C HIS A 76 -0.21 -3.48 -9.77
N SER A 77 -1.20 -3.09 -10.58
CA SER A 77 -1.25 -1.77 -11.18
C SER A 77 -1.51 -0.66 -10.16
N ALA A 78 -2.10 -0.95 -9.00
CA ALA A 78 -2.34 0.05 -7.97
C ALA A 78 -1.02 0.57 -7.38
N LEU A 79 -0.07 -0.33 -7.12
CA LEU A 79 1.26 0.08 -6.61
C LEU A 79 2.03 0.89 -7.66
N ASP A 80 1.94 0.51 -8.94
CA ASP A 80 2.54 1.26 -10.04
C ASP A 80 1.99 2.69 -10.15
N LEU A 81 0.66 2.87 -9.99
CA LEU A 81 0.04 4.19 -10.03
C LEU A 81 0.40 5.06 -8.83
N LEU A 82 0.53 4.42 -7.65
CA LEU A 82 0.82 5.10 -6.39
C LEU A 82 2.32 5.25 -6.11
N SER A 83 3.20 4.74 -6.98
CA SER A 83 4.63 4.60 -6.68
C SER A 83 5.33 5.93 -6.37
N HIS A 84 4.82 7.04 -6.88
CA HIS A 84 5.36 8.38 -6.62
C HIS A 84 4.45 9.25 -5.74
N ALA A 85 3.31 8.71 -5.30
CA ALA A 85 2.39 9.46 -4.45
C ALA A 85 2.97 9.57 -3.03
N LYS A 86 3.01 10.80 -2.50
CA LYS A 86 3.32 11.05 -1.09
C LYS A 86 2.03 10.93 -0.28
N LEU A 87 1.84 9.79 0.36
CA LEU A 87 0.63 9.43 1.09
C LEU A 87 0.91 9.48 2.61
N ASN A 88 -0.09 9.91 3.38
CA ASN A 88 -0.03 9.85 4.84
C ASN A 88 -0.53 8.49 5.38
N ILE A 89 0.01 7.39 4.84
CA ILE A 89 -0.33 6.04 5.28
C ILE A 89 0.69 5.52 6.30
N HIS A 90 0.22 4.74 7.26
CA HIS A 90 1.07 4.10 8.27
C HIS A 90 1.29 2.62 7.99
N GLN A 91 0.40 1.98 7.24
CA GLN A 91 0.47 0.55 6.99
C GLN A 91 0.21 0.23 5.51
N LEU A 92 1.13 -0.53 4.91
CA LEU A 92 0.95 -1.16 3.61
C LEU A 92 0.89 -2.67 3.78
N ASP A 93 -0.11 -3.32 3.18
CA ASP A 93 -0.22 -4.78 3.10
C ASP A 93 -0.28 -5.23 1.63
N LEU A 94 0.63 -6.12 1.23
CA LEU A 94 0.75 -6.64 -0.13
C LEU A 94 0.44 -8.14 -0.13
N CYS A 95 -0.52 -8.57 -0.94
CA CYS A 95 -0.93 -9.96 -0.98
C CYS A 95 -1.17 -10.46 -2.41
N SER A 96 -0.53 -11.57 -2.78
CA SER A 96 -0.71 -12.25 -4.07
C SER A 96 -0.53 -11.30 -5.24
N ILE A 97 0.61 -10.61 -5.29
CA ILE A 97 0.85 -9.49 -6.20
C ILE A 97 2.26 -9.58 -6.81
N ASN A 98 2.34 -9.34 -8.11
CA ASN A 98 3.62 -9.18 -8.79
C ASN A 98 3.95 -7.69 -8.85
N VAL A 99 5.06 -7.28 -8.24
CA VAL A 99 5.45 -5.87 -8.13
C VAL A 99 6.71 -5.61 -8.92
N LYS A 100 6.78 -4.49 -9.64
CA LYS A 100 8.05 -4.04 -10.21
C LYS A 100 8.93 -3.53 -9.07
N ARG A 101 10.21 -3.92 -9.07
CA ARG A 101 11.18 -3.44 -8.09
C ARG A 101 11.15 -1.92 -7.96
N VAL A 102 11.25 -1.22 -9.09
CA VAL A 102 11.28 0.25 -9.17
C VAL A 102 10.01 0.88 -8.57
N SER A 103 8.83 0.31 -8.83
CA SER A 103 7.58 0.85 -8.30
C SER A 103 7.50 0.72 -6.78
N LEU A 104 7.92 -0.43 -6.24
CA LEU A 104 7.94 -0.65 -4.79
C LEU A 104 8.99 0.24 -4.10
N GLU A 105 10.18 0.35 -4.68
CA GLU A 105 11.26 1.22 -4.19
C GLU A 105 10.83 2.68 -4.17
N ASN A 106 10.29 3.20 -5.28
CA ASN A 106 9.76 4.56 -5.36
C ASN A 106 8.67 4.79 -4.31
N PHE A 107 7.77 3.83 -4.13
CA PHE A 107 6.69 3.93 -3.15
C PHE A 107 7.24 4.04 -1.72
N LEU A 108 8.18 3.16 -1.36
CA LEU A 108 8.79 3.15 -0.03
C LEU A 108 9.57 4.44 0.24
N HIS A 109 10.26 4.98 -0.78
CA HIS A 109 10.99 6.24 -0.66
C HIS A 109 10.04 7.44 -0.51
N ALA A 110 9.01 7.56 -1.36
CA ALA A 110 8.03 8.64 -1.31
C ALA A 110 7.24 8.68 0.01
N ASN A 111 7.09 7.53 0.66
CA ASN A 111 6.32 7.35 1.89
C ASN A 111 7.21 7.03 3.11
N ALA A 112 8.51 7.27 3.01
CA ALA A 112 9.47 6.93 4.05
C ALA A 112 9.07 7.52 5.41
N GLU A 113 8.68 8.79 5.46
CA GLU A 113 8.33 9.52 6.69
C GLU A 113 7.04 9.05 7.38
N SER A 114 6.10 8.46 6.63
CA SER A 114 4.75 8.13 7.11
C SER A 114 4.58 6.64 7.40
N ILE A 115 5.21 5.77 6.61
CA ILE A 115 5.03 4.32 6.70
C ILE A 115 5.68 3.75 7.96
N ARG A 116 4.89 3.04 8.77
CA ARG A 116 5.34 2.44 10.04
C ARG A 116 5.44 0.93 9.95
N SER A 117 4.65 0.30 9.09
CA SER A 117 4.76 -1.14 8.84
C SER A 117 4.42 -1.53 7.42
N LEU A 118 5.12 -2.56 6.94
CA LEU A 118 4.87 -3.22 5.67
C LEU A 118 4.60 -4.70 5.93
N SER A 119 3.48 -5.21 5.44
CA SER A 119 3.16 -6.64 5.44
C SER A 119 3.18 -7.14 4.00
N PHE A 120 3.70 -8.34 3.78
CA PHE A 120 3.65 -8.99 2.47
C PHE A 120 3.51 -10.50 2.57
N ARG A 121 2.72 -11.07 1.65
CA ARG A 121 2.54 -12.52 1.46
C ARG A 121 2.37 -12.79 -0.03
N ASP A 122 3.04 -13.84 -0.53
CA ASP A 122 2.86 -14.26 -1.93
C ASP A 122 3.13 -13.08 -2.89
N VAL A 123 4.29 -12.47 -2.72
CA VAL A 123 4.68 -11.29 -3.50
C VAL A 123 5.94 -11.62 -4.26
N ASP A 124 5.87 -11.49 -5.58
CA ASP A 124 7.04 -11.65 -6.45
C ASP A 124 7.47 -10.29 -6.99
N VAL A 125 8.77 -10.08 -7.01
CA VAL A 125 9.40 -8.87 -7.52
C VAL A 125 9.88 -9.12 -8.95
N ILE A 126 9.34 -8.36 -9.89
CA ILE A 126 9.76 -8.36 -11.29
C ILE A 126 10.91 -7.37 -11.46
N GLU A 127 12.05 -7.86 -11.95
CA GLU A 127 13.18 -7.04 -12.38
C GLU A 127 13.19 -6.89 -13.91
N PRO A 128 13.59 -5.72 -14.46
CA PRO A 128 13.59 -5.49 -15.91
C PRO A 128 14.38 -6.52 -16.73
N ASN A 129 15.39 -7.14 -16.12
CA ASN A 129 16.34 -8.04 -16.78
C ASN A 129 16.17 -9.52 -16.36
N ARG A 130 15.11 -9.87 -15.62
CA ARG A 130 14.85 -11.26 -15.22
C ARG A 130 13.56 -11.76 -15.85
N LEU A 131 13.62 -12.98 -16.40
CA LEU A 131 12.47 -13.67 -16.98
C LEU A 131 11.48 -14.17 -15.90
N GLU A 132 11.98 -14.42 -14.69
CA GLU A 132 11.19 -14.87 -13.54
C GLU A 132 11.28 -13.88 -12.39
N GLY A 133 10.14 -13.67 -11.72
CA GLY A 133 10.06 -12.86 -10.51
C GLY A 133 10.76 -13.55 -9.35
N ALA A 134 11.40 -12.77 -8.49
CA ALA A 134 11.98 -13.27 -7.25
C ALA A 134 11.01 -13.04 -6.09
N THR A 135 10.76 -14.05 -5.26
CA THR A 135 9.92 -13.88 -4.08
C THR A 135 10.48 -12.78 -3.17
N LEU A 136 9.60 -11.85 -2.79
CA LEU A 136 9.93 -10.73 -1.92
C LEU A 136 10.32 -11.26 -0.54
N THR A 137 11.47 -10.82 -0.04
CA THR A 137 11.98 -11.17 1.28
C THR A 137 12.23 -9.93 2.12
N PRO A 138 12.31 -10.04 3.46
CA PRO A 138 12.69 -8.91 4.31
C PRO A 138 14.05 -8.30 3.94
N ALA A 139 15.00 -9.13 3.47
CA ALA A 139 16.30 -8.66 3.00
C ALA A 139 16.18 -7.78 1.74
N TYR A 140 15.28 -8.16 0.82
CA TYR A 140 14.98 -7.36 -0.37
C TYR A 140 14.44 -5.98 0.02
N ILE A 141 13.45 -5.92 0.93
CA ILE A 141 12.91 -4.64 1.41
C ILE A 141 14.01 -3.77 2.01
N ARG A 142 14.87 -4.33 2.87
CA ARG A 142 16.00 -3.58 3.46
C ARG A 142 16.97 -3.02 2.42
N SER A 143 17.07 -3.64 1.25
CA SER A 143 17.91 -3.14 0.15
C SER A 143 17.24 -2.06 -0.72
N MET A 144 15.93 -1.84 -0.57
CA MET A 144 15.12 -0.88 -1.36
C MET A 144 14.63 0.31 -0.53
N THR A 145 15.00 0.39 0.75
CA THR A 145 14.53 1.44 1.65
C THR A 145 15.66 1.97 2.48
N ASP A 146 15.72 3.30 2.58
CA ASP A 146 16.63 3.99 3.48
C ASP A 146 16.12 3.98 4.93
N VAL A 147 14.89 3.51 5.16
CA VAL A 147 14.26 3.50 6.48
C VAL A 147 14.71 2.27 7.27
N PRO A 148 15.32 2.45 8.47
CA PRO A 148 15.76 1.33 9.28
C PRO A 148 14.61 0.38 9.64
N VAL A 149 14.79 -0.92 9.45
CA VAL A 149 13.81 -1.93 9.86
C VAL A 149 14.09 -2.35 11.31
N LYS A 150 13.25 -1.88 12.23
CA LYS A 150 13.34 -2.15 13.68
C LYS A 150 13.06 -3.61 14.03
N LYS A 151 12.01 -4.17 13.42
CA LYS A 151 11.52 -5.51 13.76
C LYS A 151 10.97 -6.20 12.53
N THR A 152 11.20 -7.50 12.46
CA THR A 152 10.60 -8.39 11.47
C THR A 152 9.88 -9.53 12.18
N SER A 153 8.67 -9.86 11.75
CA SER A 153 7.88 -10.98 12.27
C SER A 153 7.29 -11.79 11.13
N LYS A 154 7.28 -13.12 11.27
CA LYS A 154 6.52 -14.00 10.38
C LYS A 154 5.02 -13.80 10.60
N LEU A 155 4.25 -13.77 9.51
CA LEU A 155 2.80 -13.82 9.53
C LEU A 155 2.39 -15.28 9.34
N SER A 156 1.94 -15.93 10.42
CA SER A 156 1.27 -17.21 10.31
C SER A 156 -0.22 -16.97 10.05
N CYS A 157 -0.73 -17.47 8.92
CA CYS A 157 -2.16 -17.78 8.82
C CYS A 157 -2.31 -19.29 8.83
N GLN A 158 -3.29 -19.80 9.58
CA GLN A 158 -3.69 -21.21 9.47
C GLN A 158 -4.36 -21.52 8.12
N CYS A 159 -4.66 -20.50 7.31
CA CYS A 159 -5.46 -20.57 6.09
C CYS A 159 -4.64 -20.67 4.78
N SER A 160 -3.32 -20.57 4.82
CA SER A 160 -2.47 -20.53 3.62
C SER A 160 -1.13 -21.19 3.89
N PHE A 161 -0.67 -22.02 2.95
CA PHE A 161 0.63 -22.71 3.01
C PHE A 161 1.83 -21.78 2.77
N GLN A 162 1.58 -20.51 2.44
CA GLN A 162 2.64 -19.55 2.14
C GLN A 162 2.93 -18.65 3.34
N GLU A 163 4.19 -18.63 3.76
CA GLU A 163 4.67 -17.75 4.82
C GLU A 163 4.58 -16.29 4.37
N GLY A 164 4.07 -15.42 5.25
CA GLY A 164 4.12 -13.97 5.06
C GLY A 164 5.09 -13.32 6.04
N TRP A 165 5.38 -12.04 5.81
CA TRP A 165 6.25 -11.24 6.66
C TRP A 165 5.59 -9.91 7.00
N LYS A 166 5.88 -9.41 8.19
CA LYS A 166 5.58 -8.04 8.61
C LYS A 166 6.84 -7.38 9.13
N LEU A 167 7.15 -6.23 8.57
CA LEU A 167 8.27 -5.38 8.92
C LEU A 167 7.73 -4.13 9.63
N PHE A 168 8.45 -3.69 10.65
CA PHE A 168 8.21 -2.45 11.36
C PHE A 168 9.41 -1.54 11.13
N PHE A 169 9.14 -0.34 10.65
CA PHE A 169 10.15 0.67 10.38
C PHE A 169 10.42 1.48 11.65
N ASP A 170 11.68 1.81 11.91
CA ASP A 170 12.03 2.74 12.97
C ASP A 170 11.86 4.17 12.48
N HIS A 171 11.29 4.98 13.36
CA HIS A 171 11.13 6.39 13.15
C HIS A 171 11.62 7.02 14.43
N ASP A 172 12.81 7.60 14.38
CA ASP A 172 13.41 8.31 15.51
C ASP A 172 12.56 9.54 15.82
N GLY A 173 11.57 9.33 16.69
CA GLY A 173 10.70 10.36 17.22
C GLY A 173 9.88 9.77 18.36
N PRO A 174 9.83 10.40 19.55
CA PRO A 174 9.00 9.92 20.63
C PRO A 174 7.53 10.03 20.18
N LEU A 175 6.92 8.88 19.88
CA LEU A 175 5.47 8.77 19.95
C LEU A 175 5.11 9.11 21.39
N SER A 176 4.48 10.25 21.58
CA SER A 176 3.75 10.61 22.79
C SER A 176 2.58 9.64 22.95
N VAL A 177 2.90 8.41 23.37
CA VAL A 177 1.93 7.46 23.89
C VAL A 177 1.57 7.94 25.29
N PRO A 178 0.31 8.28 25.59
CA PRO A 178 -0.12 8.46 26.96
C PRO A 178 0.14 7.14 27.69
N ARG A 179 0.98 7.17 28.73
CA ARG A 179 1.19 6.04 29.64
C ARG A 179 -0.16 5.60 30.22
N VAL A 180 -0.75 4.53 29.69
CA VAL A 180 -1.73 3.77 30.45
C VAL A 180 -0.95 2.88 31.41
N THR A 181 -1.00 3.26 32.68
CA THR A 181 -0.44 2.54 33.81
C THR A 181 -1.12 1.19 34.00
N LYS A 182 -0.30 0.19 34.33
CA LYS A 182 -0.62 -1.22 34.63
C LYS A 182 -1.81 -1.41 35.60
N ARG A 183 -2.64 -2.42 35.35
CA ARG A 183 -3.24 -3.32 36.38
C ARG A 183 -3.31 -4.75 35.79
N LYS A 184 -2.44 -5.66 36.24
CA LYS A 184 -2.59 -6.69 37.29
C LYS A 184 -3.48 -7.88 36.87
N ARG A 185 -2.82 -9.06 36.95
CA ARG A 185 -3.25 -10.46 36.75
C ARG A 185 -4.67 -10.76 37.22
N CYS A 186 -5.32 -11.71 36.54
CA CYS A 186 -6.10 -12.75 37.20
C CYS A 186 -5.66 -14.12 36.69
N ALA A 187 -5.28 -14.98 37.63
CA ALA A 187 -5.33 -16.42 37.52
C ALA A 187 -6.65 -16.87 38.16
N GLN A 188 -7.32 -17.81 37.53
CA GLN A 188 -8.07 -18.92 38.14
C GLN A 188 -8.32 -19.96 37.05
#